data_AF-A0A0F9AZQ6-F1
#
_entry.id   AF-A0A0F9AZQ6-F1
#
_cell.length_a   1.000
_cell.length_b   1.000
_cell.length_c   1.000
_cell.angle_alpha   90.00
_cell.angle_beta   90.00
_cell.angle_gamma   90.00
#
_symmetry.space_group_name_H-M   'P 1'
#
loop_
_entity.id
_entity.type
_entity.pdbx_description
1 polymer ?
#
loop_
_entity_poly.entity_id
_entity_poly.type
_entity_poly.pdbx_seq_one_letter_code
_entity_poly.pdbx_strand_id
1 'polypeptide(L)'
;MENDKEHPRVLIEEWFPFKEVSIECQRERIGKFIPLNRFHIWWARRPLIVSRAAIIGSILPSDSKESFKKFVQIDHDIRKKAKIWESLKKQGKTPTGISTKRAYENKLNQEELLSFHTILNQFWNTERLKFLDPMSGGGAIPFEAYKLGLDTYSSDLNPIPIILQYITIPLATKYKEKIIDLVRKYTNKVLERLNDKIKYFPINTELEYDGFIWVRTIQCFNPECQIEIPLAKNWLLLNKSNKPKIILKLLLPKDGGKICNFKIITGPNQETIRNNKYTVKNGIINCPRCNHTISKENLYQFLKESSLGHRLVAIAYKEKDGKRTRKNFRLANDID
;
A
#
# COMPACT_ATOMS: atom_id res chain seq x y z
N MET A 1 18.22 -11.54 39.90
CA MET A 1 18.13 -12.23 38.60
C MET A 1 19.42 -11.96 37.82
N GLU A 2 20.54 -12.34 38.41
CA GLU A 2 21.87 -12.16 37.84
C GLU A 2 22.46 -13.55 37.57
N ASN A 3 23.13 -13.68 36.41
CA ASN A 3 24.02 -14.76 36.00
C ASN A 3 23.45 -16.10 35.49
N ASP A 4 22.52 -16.08 34.54
CA ASP A 4 22.29 -17.23 33.63
C ASP A 4 22.01 -16.75 32.19
N LYS A 5 23.00 -16.15 31.53
CA LYS A 5 22.94 -15.96 30.07
C LYS A 5 24.08 -16.75 29.44
N GLU A 6 23.76 -17.94 28.95
CA GLU A 6 24.63 -18.81 28.14
C GLU A 6 25.04 -18.20 26.79
N HIS A 7 24.56 -16.98 26.47
CA HIS A 7 24.83 -16.32 25.19
C HIS A 7 25.56 -14.98 25.35
N PRO A 8 26.45 -14.62 24.39
CA PRO A 8 27.07 -13.31 24.34
C PRO A 8 26.04 -12.18 24.35
N ARG A 9 26.29 -11.13 25.14
CA ARG A 9 25.42 -9.95 25.26
C ARG A 9 25.49 -9.11 23.98
N VAL A 10 24.33 -8.86 23.37
CA VAL A 10 24.21 -8.07 22.13
C VAL A 10 23.70 -6.67 22.42
N LEU A 11 24.02 -5.73 21.52
CA LEU A 11 23.77 -4.30 21.70
C LEU A 11 22.33 -3.95 22.05
N ILE A 12 21.35 -4.54 21.36
CA ILE A 12 19.93 -4.21 21.55
C ILE A 12 19.41 -4.59 22.95
N GLU A 13 20.07 -5.51 23.66
CA GLU A 13 19.72 -5.85 25.04
C GLU A 13 20.11 -4.76 26.05
N GLU A 14 21.00 -3.84 25.67
CA GLU A 14 21.56 -2.82 26.58
C GLU A 14 21.32 -1.39 26.08
N TRP A 15 21.26 -1.19 24.76
CA TRP A 15 21.11 0.12 24.17
C TRP A 15 20.50 0.08 22.76
N PHE A 16 19.58 1.00 22.50
CA PHE A 16 19.03 1.22 21.17
C PHE A 16 18.64 2.70 20.96
N PRO A 17 18.97 3.33 19.82
CA PRO A 17 18.69 4.75 19.59
C PRO A 17 17.26 4.96 19.08
N PHE A 18 16.27 4.73 19.95
CA PHE A 18 14.85 4.79 19.61
C PHE A 18 14.42 6.11 18.97
N LYS A 19 14.97 7.25 19.42
CA LYS A 19 14.59 8.58 18.92
C LYS A 19 15.01 8.75 17.46
N GLU A 20 16.27 8.45 17.13
CA GLU A 20 16.84 8.53 15.79
C GLU A 20 16.13 7.59 14.81
N VAL A 21 15.96 6.33 15.23
CA VAL A 21 15.29 5.31 14.42
C VAL A 21 13.82 5.68 14.20
N SER A 22 13.14 6.25 15.20
CA SER A 22 11.74 6.71 15.08
C SER A 22 11.62 7.88 14.10
N ILE A 23 12.54 8.85 14.12
CA ILE A 23 12.56 9.95 13.16
C ILE A 23 12.70 9.40 11.73
N GLU A 24 13.68 8.53 11.46
CA GLU A 24 13.85 7.93 10.13
C GLU A 24 12.66 7.07 9.72
N CYS A 25 12.07 6.31 10.65
CA CYS A 25 10.88 5.50 10.40
C CYS A 25 9.70 6.35 9.91
N GLN A 26 9.47 7.51 10.53
CA GLN A 26 8.44 8.46 10.08
C GLN A 26 8.77 9.05 8.71
N ARG A 27 10.04 9.41 8.47
CA ARG A 27 10.50 9.92 7.16
C ARG A 27 10.29 8.88 6.05
N GLU A 28 10.56 7.61 6.33
CA GLU A 28 10.42 6.50 5.38
C GLU A 28 8.96 6.32 4.93
N ARG A 29 8.00 6.43 5.85
CA ARG A 29 6.56 6.26 5.57
C ARG A 29 5.98 7.33 4.64
N ILE A 30 6.67 8.45 4.43
CA ILE A 30 6.19 9.59 3.65
C ILE A 30 6.87 9.59 2.28
N GLY A 31 6.15 9.84 1.19
CA GLY A 31 6.71 10.45 -0.03
C GLY A 31 7.52 9.59 -1.03
N LYS A 32 7.82 8.32 -0.80
CA LYS A 32 8.40 7.44 -1.85
C LYS A 32 8.00 5.97 -1.69
N PHE A 33 7.73 5.30 -2.81
CA PHE A 33 7.61 3.84 -2.84
C PHE A 33 9.00 3.20 -2.74
N ILE A 34 9.22 2.49 -1.63
CA ILE A 34 10.39 1.64 -1.35
C ILE A 34 10.49 0.55 -2.44
N PRO A 35 11.69 0.05 -2.82
CA PRO A 35 11.82 -0.99 -3.84
C PRO A 35 10.89 -2.19 -3.65
N LEU A 36 10.75 -2.69 -2.41
CA LEU A 36 9.80 -3.77 -2.04
C LEU A 36 8.33 -3.45 -2.37
N ASN A 37 7.97 -2.17 -2.53
CA ASN A 37 6.60 -1.71 -2.79
C ASN A 37 6.27 -1.54 -4.26
N ARG A 38 7.24 -1.71 -5.18
CA ARG A 38 7.02 -1.40 -6.60
C ARG A 38 6.33 -2.52 -7.39
N PHE A 39 6.52 -3.78 -6.99
CA PHE A 39 5.87 -4.91 -7.66
C PHE A 39 4.46 -5.19 -7.12
N HIS A 40 4.29 -5.23 -5.80
CA HIS A 40 3.00 -5.47 -5.16
C HIS A 40 2.99 -4.93 -3.72
N ILE A 41 1.81 -4.60 -3.22
CA ILE A 41 1.59 -4.13 -1.84
C ILE A 41 1.29 -5.35 -0.95
N TRP A 42 2.10 -5.55 0.10
CA TRP A 42 1.83 -6.52 1.17
C TRP A 42 1.57 -5.79 2.49
N TRP A 43 0.56 -6.17 3.26
CA TRP A 43 0.09 -5.41 4.44
C TRP A 43 1.08 -5.46 5.62
N ALA A 44 1.80 -6.56 5.80
CA ALA A 44 2.75 -6.74 6.89
C ALA A 44 4.16 -6.23 6.50
N ARG A 45 4.34 -4.91 6.44
CA ARG A 45 5.63 -4.29 6.08
C ARG A 45 6.20 -3.43 7.20
N ARG A 46 7.28 -3.93 7.78
CA ARG A 46 8.12 -3.18 8.72
C ARG A 46 8.97 -2.18 7.95
N PRO A 47 9.19 -0.95 8.46
CA PRO A 47 10.12 -0.01 7.86
C PRO A 47 11.52 -0.61 7.72
N LEU A 48 12.19 -0.36 6.59
CA LEU A 48 13.54 -0.82 6.31
C LEU A 48 14.51 -0.34 7.37
N ILE A 49 14.41 0.93 7.78
CA ILE A 49 15.33 1.47 8.79
C ILE A 49 15.20 0.77 10.14
N VAL A 50 13.97 0.45 10.55
CA VAL A 50 13.72 -0.30 11.80
C VAL A 50 14.23 -1.72 11.66
N SER A 51 14.03 -2.35 10.50
CA SER A 51 14.50 -3.71 10.22
C SER A 51 16.02 -3.78 10.26
N ARG A 52 16.73 -2.87 9.59
CA ARG A 52 18.20 -2.76 9.62
C ARG A 52 18.72 -2.54 11.04
N ALA A 53 18.13 -1.58 11.77
CA ALA A 53 18.54 -1.27 13.13
C ALA A 53 18.34 -2.46 14.07
N ALA A 54 17.21 -3.17 13.95
CA ALA A 54 16.94 -4.37 14.74
C ALA A 54 17.94 -5.49 14.42
N ILE A 55 18.23 -5.76 13.14
CA ILE A 55 19.23 -6.76 12.73
C ILE A 55 20.58 -6.42 13.34
N ILE A 56 21.11 -5.23 13.07
CA ILE A 56 22.45 -4.81 13.52
C ILE A 56 22.53 -4.81 15.05
N GLY A 57 21.52 -4.32 15.75
CA GLY A 57 21.48 -4.31 17.20
C GLY A 57 21.43 -5.71 17.82
N SER A 58 20.86 -6.69 17.11
CA SER A 58 20.73 -8.07 17.60
C SER A 58 21.98 -8.92 17.37
N ILE A 59 22.97 -8.43 16.62
CA ILE A 59 24.16 -9.21 16.23
C ILE A 59 25.48 -8.52 16.54
N LEU A 60 25.47 -7.22 16.88
CA LEU A 60 26.67 -6.52 17.34
C LEU A 60 26.91 -6.75 18.84
N PRO A 61 28.18 -6.74 19.28
CA PRO A 61 28.54 -6.72 20.69
C PRO A 61 27.92 -5.53 21.45
N SER A 62 27.73 -5.68 22.77
CA SER A 62 27.04 -4.67 23.58
C SER A 62 27.75 -3.30 23.70
N ASP A 63 29.05 -3.25 23.45
CA ASP A 63 29.87 -2.03 23.48
C ASP A 63 29.94 -1.30 22.11
N SER A 64 29.35 -1.87 21.06
CA SER A 64 29.53 -1.44 19.66
C SER A 64 28.60 -0.31 19.20
N LYS A 65 28.36 0.69 20.07
CA LYS A 65 27.42 1.82 19.81
C LYS A 65 27.83 2.67 18.59
N GLU A 66 29.11 2.97 18.43
CA GLU A 66 29.59 3.78 17.31
C GLU A 66 29.54 3.01 15.99
N SER A 67 29.94 1.74 16.02
CA SER A 67 29.78 0.81 14.89
C SER A 67 28.32 0.69 14.47
N PHE A 68 27.38 0.59 15.42
CA PHE A 68 25.95 0.57 15.13
C PHE A 68 25.51 1.81 14.36
N LYS A 69 25.86 3.02 14.84
CA LYS A 69 25.48 4.28 14.18
C LYS A 69 26.02 4.32 12.75
N LYS A 70 27.27 3.88 12.55
CA LYS A 70 27.90 3.76 11.24
C LYS A 70 27.14 2.81 10.32
N PHE A 71 26.84 1.59 10.77
CA PHE A 71 26.24 0.57 9.90
C PHE A 71 24.75 0.78 9.63
N VAL A 72 24.01 1.40 10.55
CA VAL A 72 22.60 1.76 10.31
C VAL A 72 22.47 2.93 9.32
N GLN A 73 23.51 3.78 9.21
CA GLN A 73 23.61 4.92 8.28
C GLN A 73 22.59 6.01 8.55
N ILE A 74 22.27 6.23 9.84
CA ILE A 74 21.47 7.38 10.27
C ILE A 74 22.37 8.61 10.35
N ASP A 75 21.87 9.74 9.85
CA ASP A 75 22.54 11.03 9.97
C ASP A 75 22.83 11.37 11.44
N HIS A 76 24.09 11.66 11.77
CA HIS A 76 24.53 11.95 13.13
C HIS A 76 23.73 13.10 13.78
N ASP A 77 23.36 14.11 12.98
CA ASP A 77 22.62 15.29 13.44
C ASP A 77 21.11 15.16 13.22
N ILE A 78 20.58 13.95 12.97
CA ILE A 78 19.16 13.74 12.64
C ILE A 78 18.22 14.35 13.68
N ARG A 79 18.59 14.28 14.97
CA ARG A 79 17.81 14.88 16.07
C ARG A 79 17.77 16.41 15.97
N LYS A 80 18.92 17.04 15.67
CA LYS A 80 19.01 18.50 15.53
C LYS A 80 18.21 18.95 14.30
N LYS A 81 18.40 18.27 13.17
CA LYS A 81 17.69 18.59 11.92
C LYS A 81 16.18 18.39 12.03
N ALA A 82 15.73 17.36 12.77
CA ALA A 82 14.32 17.15 13.07
C ALA A 82 13.71 18.31 13.89
N LYS A 83 14.40 18.76 14.95
CA LYS A 83 13.96 19.92 15.75
C LYS A 83 13.83 21.19 14.91
N ILE A 84 14.83 21.46 14.05
CA ILE A 84 14.81 22.61 13.13
C ILE A 84 13.60 22.51 12.20
N TRP A 85 13.38 21.35 11.60
CA TRP A 85 12.26 21.11 10.70
C TRP A 85 10.89 21.30 11.38
N GLU A 86 10.73 20.78 12.59
CA GLU A 86 9.51 20.97 13.39
C GLU A 86 9.26 22.45 13.72
N SER A 87 10.31 23.20 14.08
CA SER A 87 10.23 24.64 14.34
C SER A 87 9.78 25.42 13.09
N LEU A 88 10.39 25.15 11.94
CA LEU A 88 10.01 25.78 10.67
C LEU A 88 8.55 25.47 10.30
N LYS A 89 8.12 24.23 10.51
CA LYS A 89 6.73 23.82 10.27
C LYS A 89 5.74 24.58 11.16
N LYS A 90 6.08 24.81 12.44
CA LYS A 90 5.25 25.61 13.37
C LYS A 90 5.16 27.09 12.96
N GLN A 91 6.19 27.63 12.34
CA GLN A 91 6.22 29.00 11.83
C GLN A 91 5.43 29.19 10.52
N GLY A 92 4.70 28.17 10.05
CA GLY A 92 3.96 28.23 8.78
C GLY A 92 4.85 28.19 7.53
N LYS A 93 6.17 28.04 7.70
CA LYS A 93 7.05 27.69 6.57
C LYS A 93 6.73 26.25 6.18
N THR A 94 6.72 25.96 4.89
CA THR A 94 6.49 24.62 4.33
C THR A 94 7.83 23.96 3.95
N PRO A 95 8.68 23.58 4.92
CA PRO A 95 9.95 22.95 4.59
C PRO A 95 9.70 21.61 3.89
N THR A 96 10.51 21.34 2.87
CA THR A 96 10.46 20.12 2.03
C THR A 96 10.83 18.82 2.76
N GLY A 97 10.91 18.85 4.09
CA GLY A 97 11.34 17.75 4.95
C GLY A 97 12.65 18.08 5.66
N ILE A 98 13.17 17.10 6.39
CA ILE A 98 14.52 17.13 6.96
C ILE A 98 15.53 17.01 5.80
N SER A 99 16.45 17.98 5.69
CA SER A 99 17.45 18.14 4.62
C SER A 99 18.65 17.18 4.74
N THR A 100 18.38 15.89 4.65
CA THR A 100 19.40 14.85 4.52
C THR A 100 18.84 13.65 3.76
N LYS A 101 19.70 12.77 3.24
CA LYS A 101 19.24 11.53 2.61
C LYS A 101 18.56 10.64 3.65
N ARG A 102 17.63 9.77 3.23
CA ARG A 102 17.01 8.81 4.16
C ARG A 102 17.97 7.66 4.41
N ALA A 103 18.07 7.22 5.65
CA ALA A 103 19.05 6.21 6.05
C ALA A 103 18.90 4.90 5.25
N TYR A 104 17.67 4.48 4.93
CA TYR A 104 17.44 3.25 4.16
C TYR A 104 17.99 3.32 2.71
N GLU A 105 18.11 4.53 2.14
CA GLU A 105 18.66 4.77 0.79
C GLU A 105 20.20 4.74 0.77
N ASN A 106 20.85 4.75 1.94
CA ASN A 106 22.30 4.60 2.05
C ASN A 106 22.68 3.12 1.93
N LYS A 107 23.83 2.87 1.30
CA LYS A 107 24.43 1.56 1.11
C LYS A 107 25.81 1.61 1.72
N LEU A 108 26.17 0.59 2.51
CA LEU A 108 27.52 0.42 2.99
C LEU A 108 28.47 0.19 1.80
N ASN A 109 29.60 0.87 1.81
CA ASN A 109 30.68 0.60 0.86
C ASN A 109 31.41 -0.71 1.23
N GLN A 110 32.37 -1.13 0.39
CA GLN A 110 33.07 -2.41 0.61
C GLN A 110 33.91 -2.42 1.89
N GLU A 111 34.55 -1.31 2.24
CA GLU A 111 35.34 -1.19 3.48
C GLU A 111 34.46 -1.25 4.72
N GLU A 112 33.29 -0.59 4.69
CA GLU A 112 32.31 -0.62 5.76
C GLU A 112 31.72 -2.02 5.94
N LEU A 113 31.40 -2.73 4.84
CA LEU A 113 30.94 -4.11 4.90
C LEU A 113 32.03 -5.04 5.44
N LEU A 114 33.27 -4.90 4.99
CA LEU A 114 34.39 -5.69 5.50
C LEU A 114 34.58 -5.46 7.00
N SER A 115 34.59 -4.21 7.44
CA SER A 115 34.66 -3.84 8.85
C SER A 115 33.49 -4.42 9.67
N PHE A 116 32.29 -4.40 9.12
CA PHE A 116 31.11 -5.01 9.75
C PHE A 116 31.30 -6.53 9.93
N HIS A 117 31.69 -7.24 8.87
CA HIS A 117 31.92 -8.68 8.93
C HIS A 117 33.10 -9.07 9.83
N THR A 118 34.17 -8.26 9.91
CA THR A 118 35.29 -8.50 10.84
C THR A 118 34.82 -8.46 12.29
N ILE A 119 34.00 -7.47 12.66
CA ILE A 119 33.43 -7.38 14.02
C ILE A 119 32.56 -8.61 14.31
N LEU A 120 31.71 -9.01 13.36
CA LEU A 120 30.87 -10.19 13.55
C LEU A 120 31.67 -11.48 13.68
N ASN A 121 32.73 -11.65 12.88
CA ASN A 121 33.58 -12.83 12.95
C ASN A 121 34.30 -12.93 14.29
N GLN A 122 34.85 -11.81 14.77
CA GLN A 122 35.50 -11.77 16.09
C GLN A 122 34.53 -12.07 17.24
N PHE A 123 33.29 -11.58 17.14
CA PHE A 123 32.30 -11.72 18.22
C PHE A 123 31.62 -13.09 18.24
N TRP A 124 31.25 -13.62 17.07
CA TRP A 124 30.52 -14.89 16.95
C TRP A 124 31.41 -16.09 16.60
N ASN A 125 32.71 -15.87 16.37
CA ASN A 125 33.66 -16.88 15.92
C ASN A 125 33.16 -17.63 14.65
N THR A 126 32.64 -16.88 13.69
CA THR A 126 32.13 -17.40 12.42
C THR A 126 32.27 -16.40 11.29
N GLU A 127 32.80 -16.85 10.15
CA GLU A 127 32.91 -16.03 8.95
C GLU A 127 31.54 -15.71 8.34
N ARG A 128 30.53 -16.54 8.59
CA ARG A 128 29.23 -16.45 7.91
C ARG A 128 28.07 -16.68 8.88
N LEU A 129 27.55 -15.58 9.39
CA LEU A 129 26.36 -15.59 10.25
C LEU A 129 25.11 -15.92 9.41
N LYS A 130 24.41 -16.99 9.81
CA LYS A 130 23.13 -17.40 9.22
C LYS A 130 21.98 -16.66 9.89
N PHE A 131 21.12 -16.05 9.10
CA PHE A 131 19.98 -15.26 9.57
C PHE A 131 18.69 -15.84 9.01
N LEU A 132 17.71 -16.13 9.86
CA LEU A 132 16.40 -16.66 9.45
C LEU A 132 15.27 -15.72 9.88
N ASP A 133 14.45 -15.28 8.92
CA ASP A 133 13.15 -14.66 9.20
C ASP A 133 12.01 -15.64 8.81
N PRO A 134 11.42 -16.37 9.77
CA PRO A 134 10.42 -17.40 9.48
C PRO A 134 9.02 -16.82 9.18
N MET A 135 8.81 -15.51 9.36
CA MET A 135 7.53 -14.82 9.14
C MET A 135 7.76 -13.51 8.37
N SER A 136 8.46 -13.66 7.25
CA SER A 136 9.11 -12.55 6.55
C SER A 136 8.16 -11.59 5.84
N GLY A 137 6.92 -12.01 5.55
CA GLY A 137 5.88 -11.16 4.97
C GLY A 137 6.39 -10.35 3.79
N GLY A 138 6.30 -9.03 3.89
CA GLY A 138 6.72 -8.16 2.79
C GLY A 138 8.22 -8.14 2.48
N GLY A 139 9.06 -8.86 3.24
CA GLY A 139 10.48 -9.07 2.95
C GLY A 139 11.44 -8.02 3.51
N ALA A 140 11.00 -7.14 4.41
CA ALA A 140 11.81 -5.99 4.85
C ALA A 140 13.09 -6.40 5.62
N ILE A 141 12.95 -7.34 6.55
CA ILE A 141 14.08 -7.88 7.33
C ILE A 141 15.04 -8.65 6.43
N PRO A 142 14.61 -9.67 5.64
CA PRO A 142 15.56 -10.39 4.79
C PRO A 142 16.19 -9.50 3.71
N PHE A 143 15.49 -8.47 3.23
CA PHE A 143 16.07 -7.48 2.31
C PHE A 143 17.23 -6.70 2.96
N GLU A 144 17.07 -6.22 4.19
CA GLU A 144 18.13 -5.48 4.88
C GLU A 144 19.26 -6.40 5.34
N ALA A 145 18.96 -7.62 5.81
CA ALA A 145 19.98 -8.62 6.13
C ALA A 145 20.83 -8.97 4.91
N TYR A 146 20.19 -9.14 3.75
CA TYR A 146 20.87 -9.36 2.48
C TYR A 146 21.77 -8.17 2.09
N LYS A 147 21.30 -6.93 2.26
CA LYS A 147 22.11 -5.72 1.99
C LYS A 147 23.35 -5.61 2.89
N LEU A 148 23.29 -6.20 4.08
CA LEU A 148 24.40 -6.29 5.03
C LEU A 148 25.34 -7.46 4.76
N GLY A 149 25.10 -8.28 3.72
CA GLY A 149 25.95 -9.42 3.36
C GLY A 149 25.74 -10.68 4.20
N LEU A 150 24.66 -10.75 5.00
CA LEU A 150 24.37 -11.91 5.84
C LEU A 150 23.83 -13.10 5.03
N ASP A 151 24.11 -14.33 5.48
CA ASP A 151 23.54 -15.53 4.88
C ASP A 151 22.07 -15.68 5.29
N THR A 152 21.19 -15.14 4.45
CA THR A 152 19.80 -14.83 4.82
C THR A 152 18.82 -15.85 4.25
N TYR A 153 17.99 -16.39 5.13
CA TYR A 153 16.90 -17.32 4.84
C TYR A 153 15.58 -16.64 5.24
N SER A 154 14.53 -16.83 4.45
CA SER A 154 13.20 -16.33 4.79
C SER A 154 12.11 -17.35 4.47
N SER A 155 11.05 -17.32 5.28
CA SER A 155 9.86 -18.14 5.10
C SER A 155 8.60 -17.32 5.37
N ASP A 156 7.47 -17.78 4.84
CA ASP A 156 6.13 -17.26 5.11
C ASP A 156 5.11 -18.36 4.74
N LEU A 157 4.01 -18.44 5.50
CA LEU A 157 2.93 -19.39 5.21
C LEU A 157 2.20 -19.03 3.92
N ASN A 158 2.11 -17.73 3.61
CA ASN A 158 1.45 -17.27 2.39
C ASN A 158 2.43 -17.32 1.21
N PRO A 159 2.07 -17.95 0.07
CA PRO A 159 2.96 -18.04 -1.07
C PRO A 159 3.22 -16.69 -1.77
N ILE A 160 2.30 -15.73 -1.64
CA ILE A 160 2.42 -14.41 -2.28
C ILE A 160 3.67 -13.64 -1.79
N PRO A 161 3.89 -13.41 -0.49
CA PRO A 161 5.08 -12.71 0.01
C PRO A 161 6.38 -13.42 -0.37
N ILE A 162 6.40 -14.75 -0.41
CA ILE A 162 7.56 -15.54 -0.84
C ILE A 162 7.93 -15.23 -2.29
N ILE A 163 6.94 -15.24 -3.19
CA ILE A 163 7.16 -14.89 -4.61
C ILE A 163 7.69 -13.45 -4.74
N LEU A 164 7.11 -12.50 -3.99
CA LEU A 164 7.54 -11.11 -4.02
C LEU A 164 8.99 -10.94 -3.55
N GLN A 165 9.37 -11.63 -2.49
CA GLN A 165 10.74 -11.65 -1.98
C GLN A 165 11.71 -12.27 -2.98
N TYR A 166 11.33 -13.41 -3.57
CA TYR A 166 12.15 -14.10 -4.57
C TYR A 166 12.45 -13.22 -5.79
N ILE A 167 11.44 -12.48 -6.25
CA ILE A 167 11.60 -11.51 -7.34
C ILE A 167 12.49 -10.34 -6.92
N THR A 168 12.25 -9.78 -5.74
CA THR A 168 12.88 -8.52 -5.32
C THR A 168 14.32 -8.69 -4.83
N ILE A 169 14.70 -9.87 -4.32
CA ILE A 169 16.03 -10.14 -3.77
C ILE A 169 16.81 -11.10 -4.70
N PRO A 170 16.57 -12.43 -4.73
CA PRO A 170 17.33 -13.35 -5.59
C PRO A 170 17.35 -12.98 -7.07
N LEU A 171 16.18 -12.79 -7.69
CA LEU A 171 16.11 -12.55 -9.14
C LEU A 171 16.67 -11.18 -9.51
N ALA A 172 16.34 -10.14 -8.73
CA ALA A 172 16.86 -8.79 -8.96
C ALA A 172 18.39 -8.74 -8.86
N THR A 173 18.99 -9.44 -7.89
CA THR A 173 20.45 -9.52 -7.82
C THR A 173 21.03 -10.32 -8.99
N LYS A 174 20.47 -11.51 -9.27
CA LYS A 174 21.01 -12.42 -10.29
C LYS A 174 20.96 -11.81 -11.69
N TYR A 175 19.84 -11.20 -12.04
CA TYR A 175 19.60 -10.70 -13.39
C TYR A 175 19.86 -9.20 -13.55
N LYS A 176 19.99 -8.45 -12.44
CA LYS A 176 20.18 -6.98 -12.46
C LYS A 176 19.14 -6.34 -13.39
N GLU A 177 19.58 -5.49 -14.32
CA GLU A 177 18.71 -4.80 -15.27
C GLU A 177 17.99 -5.74 -16.24
N LYS A 178 18.55 -6.94 -16.52
CA LYS A 178 17.92 -7.92 -17.42
C LYS A 178 16.58 -8.45 -16.89
N ILE A 179 16.31 -8.31 -15.57
CA ILE A 179 15.01 -8.67 -15.01
C ILE A 179 13.88 -7.80 -15.59
N ILE A 180 14.18 -6.58 -16.02
CA ILE A 180 13.20 -5.64 -16.58
C ILE A 180 12.59 -6.24 -17.85
N ASP A 181 13.41 -6.80 -18.74
CA ASP A 181 12.95 -7.39 -19.98
C ASP A 181 12.17 -8.68 -19.74
N LEU A 182 12.60 -9.49 -18.76
CA LEU A 182 11.85 -10.68 -18.31
C LEU A 182 10.47 -10.30 -17.78
N VAL A 183 10.39 -9.34 -16.87
CA VAL A 183 9.13 -8.85 -16.32
C VAL A 183 8.26 -8.28 -17.43
N ARG A 184 8.79 -7.46 -18.34
CA ARG A 184 8.05 -6.90 -19.46
C ARG A 184 7.48 -8.01 -20.38
N LYS A 185 8.30 -8.99 -20.73
CA LYS A 185 7.91 -10.14 -21.56
C LYS A 185 6.74 -10.91 -20.95
N TYR A 186 6.83 -11.26 -19.66
CA TYR A 186 5.78 -12.04 -19.01
C TYR A 186 4.54 -11.21 -18.69
N THR A 187 4.69 -9.92 -18.35
CA THR A 187 3.56 -8.99 -18.24
C THR A 187 2.80 -8.92 -19.55
N ASN A 188 3.48 -8.79 -20.69
CA ASN A 188 2.82 -8.75 -22.00
C ASN A 188 2.06 -10.06 -22.30
N LYS A 189 2.65 -11.23 -22.00
CA LYS A 189 1.95 -12.52 -22.14
C LYS A 189 0.70 -12.61 -21.25
N VAL A 190 0.75 -12.05 -20.05
CA VAL A 190 -0.41 -11.98 -19.15
C VAL A 190 -1.46 -11.03 -19.73
N LEU A 191 -1.05 -9.85 -20.22
CA LEU A 191 -1.94 -8.89 -20.85
C LEU A 191 -2.63 -9.47 -22.09
N GLU A 192 -1.91 -10.17 -22.96
CA GLU A 192 -2.47 -10.86 -24.14
C GLU A 192 -3.57 -11.85 -23.74
N ARG A 193 -3.32 -12.70 -22.73
CA ARG A 193 -4.33 -13.65 -22.22
C ARG A 193 -5.51 -12.98 -21.52
N LEU A 194 -5.28 -11.79 -20.98
CA LEU A 194 -6.28 -11.02 -20.27
C LEU A 194 -7.12 -10.15 -21.20
N ASN A 195 -6.65 -9.81 -22.39
CA ASN A 195 -7.30 -8.85 -23.28
C ASN A 195 -8.77 -9.24 -23.56
N ASP A 196 -9.03 -10.53 -23.79
CA ASP A 196 -10.40 -11.05 -24.00
C ASP A 196 -11.28 -11.00 -22.75
N LYS A 197 -10.67 -11.06 -21.56
CA LYS A 197 -11.35 -11.08 -20.25
C LYS A 197 -11.51 -9.70 -19.63
N ILE A 198 -10.72 -8.72 -20.08
CA ILE A 198 -10.59 -7.39 -19.49
C ILE A 198 -11.17 -6.31 -20.44
N LYS A 199 -12.13 -6.66 -21.30
CA LYS A 199 -12.84 -5.67 -22.15
C LYS A 199 -13.39 -4.43 -21.41
N TYR A 200 -13.57 -4.51 -20.10
CA TYR A 200 -14.04 -3.41 -19.23
C TYR A 200 -12.92 -2.54 -18.62
N PHE A 201 -11.65 -2.93 -18.74
CA PHE A 201 -10.52 -2.10 -18.33
C PHE A 201 -9.79 -1.66 -19.59
N PRO A 202 -9.86 -0.39 -19.98
CA PRO A 202 -9.27 0.06 -21.23
C PRO A 202 -7.75 0.02 -21.09
N ILE A 203 -7.11 -0.99 -21.66
CA ILE A 203 -5.65 -1.21 -21.54
C ILE A 203 -4.86 -0.30 -22.52
N ASN A 204 -5.51 0.33 -23.50
CA ASN A 204 -4.86 1.14 -24.53
C ASN A 204 -5.61 2.47 -24.79
N THR A 205 -5.65 3.38 -23.82
CA THR A 205 -6.17 4.74 -24.05
C THR A 205 -5.13 5.78 -23.66
N GLU A 206 -5.15 6.95 -24.31
CA GLU A 206 -4.33 8.11 -23.92
C GLU A 206 -4.60 8.60 -22.49
N LEU A 207 -5.72 8.18 -21.90
CA LEU A 207 -6.13 8.51 -20.55
C LEU A 207 -5.38 7.67 -19.50
N GLU A 208 -4.82 8.33 -18.50
CA GLU A 208 -4.21 7.68 -17.33
C GLU A 208 -5.32 7.33 -16.31
N TYR A 209 -5.74 6.06 -16.24
CA TYR A 209 -6.76 5.65 -15.28
C TYR A 209 -6.27 5.74 -13.82
N ASP A 210 -7.12 6.29 -12.95
CA ASP A 210 -6.86 6.46 -11.52
C ASP A 210 -7.66 5.49 -10.65
N GLY A 211 -8.73 4.88 -11.19
CA GLY A 211 -9.47 3.84 -10.49
C GLY A 211 -10.81 3.45 -11.13
N PHE A 212 -11.35 2.32 -10.71
CA PHE A 212 -12.60 1.75 -11.19
C PHE A 212 -13.61 1.71 -10.04
N ILE A 213 -14.79 2.30 -10.23
CA ILE A 213 -15.83 2.39 -9.21
C ILE A 213 -16.82 1.24 -9.43
N TRP A 214 -16.71 0.22 -8.59
CA TRP A 214 -17.62 -0.92 -8.57
C TRP A 214 -18.63 -0.78 -7.44
N VAL A 215 -19.86 -1.19 -7.71
CA VAL A 215 -20.95 -1.20 -6.73
C VAL A 215 -21.47 -2.62 -6.61
N ARG A 216 -21.66 -3.08 -5.37
CA ARG A 216 -22.35 -4.35 -5.10
C ARG A 216 -23.83 -4.19 -5.38
N THR A 217 -24.48 -5.24 -5.86
CA THR A 217 -25.90 -5.20 -6.19
C THR A 217 -26.63 -6.36 -5.54
N ILE A 218 -27.91 -6.15 -5.22
CA ILE A 218 -28.83 -7.18 -4.72
C ILE A 218 -30.19 -6.97 -5.39
N GLN A 219 -30.94 -8.05 -5.62
CA GLN A 219 -32.33 -7.91 -6.06
C GLN A 219 -33.21 -7.48 -4.89
N CYS A 220 -34.19 -6.62 -5.16
CA CYS A 220 -35.20 -6.27 -4.18
C CYS A 220 -36.01 -7.51 -3.77
N PHE A 221 -36.16 -7.74 -2.47
CA PHE A 221 -36.90 -8.89 -1.93
C PHE A 221 -38.43 -8.74 -2.06
N ASN A 222 -38.93 -7.57 -2.47
CA ASN A 222 -40.33 -7.42 -2.85
C ASN A 222 -40.57 -8.11 -4.22
N PRO A 223 -41.39 -9.18 -4.29
CA PRO A 223 -41.65 -9.93 -5.52
C PRO A 223 -42.25 -9.11 -6.66
N GLU A 224 -43.00 -8.04 -6.35
CA GLU A 224 -43.57 -7.14 -7.37
C GLU A 224 -42.52 -6.19 -7.96
N CYS A 225 -41.45 -5.92 -7.20
CA CYS A 225 -40.46 -4.93 -7.56
C CYS A 225 -39.28 -5.53 -8.33
N GLN A 226 -38.58 -6.49 -7.68
CA GLN A 226 -37.40 -7.21 -8.19
C GLN A 226 -36.33 -6.35 -8.89
N ILE A 227 -36.28 -5.05 -8.63
CA ILE A 227 -35.25 -4.17 -9.19
C ILE A 227 -33.88 -4.57 -8.61
N GLU A 228 -32.83 -4.46 -9.42
CA GLU A 228 -31.46 -4.45 -8.95
C GLU A 228 -31.21 -3.18 -8.13
N ILE A 229 -30.93 -3.36 -6.84
CA ILE A 229 -30.56 -2.32 -5.90
C ILE A 229 -29.03 -2.23 -5.87
N PRO A 230 -28.43 -1.15 -6.41
CA PRO A 230 -27.00 -0.91 -6.25
C PRO A 230 -26.72 -0.36 -4.85
N LEU A 231 -25.77 -0.95 -4.15
CA LEU A 231 -25.52 -0.75 -2.72
C LEU A 231 -24.45 0.31 -2.46
N ALA A 232 -24.84 1.45 -1.92
CA ALA A 232 -23.91 2.51 -1.53
C ALA A 232 -24.40 3.30 -0.31
N LYS A 233 -23.45 3.63 0.57
CA LYS A 233 -23.67 4.52 1.74
C LYS A 233 -23.80 5.99 1.37
N ASN A 234 -23.22 6.37 0.23
CA ASN A 234 -23.36 7.65 -0.44
C ASN A 234 -22.87 7.49 -1.87
N TRP A 235 -23.23 8.44 -2.72
CA TRP A 235 -22.83 8.44 -4.12
C TRP A 235 -21.83 9.56 -4.46
N LEU A 236 -20.92 9.90 -3.53
CA LEU A 236 -19.88 10.89 -3.80
C LEU A 236 -18.69 10.25 -4.52
N LEU A 237 -18.27 10.87 -5.63
CA LEU A 237 -17.06 10.52 -6.36
C LEU A 237 -15.88 11.44 -5.98
N LEU A 238 -16.14 12.73 -5.73
CA LEU A 238 -15.13 13.71 -5.33
C LEU A 238 -15.68 14.67 -4.27
N ASN A 239 -14.93 14.84 -3.17
CA ASN A 239 -15.23 15.81 -2.11
C ASN A 239 -13.92 16.47 -1.64
N LYS A 240 -13.53 17.58 -2.25
CA LYS A 240 -12.35 18.37 -1.83
C LYS A 240 -12.75 19.84 -1.72
N SER A 241 -12.28 20.54 -0.69
CA SER A 241 -12.62 21.95 -0.45
C SER A 241 -12.35 22.86 -1.64
N ASN A 242 -11.27 22.59 -2.39
CA ASN A 242 -10.79 23.43 -3.48
C ASN A 242 -11.20 22.91 -4.88
N LYS A 243 -12.18 21.99 -4.96
CA LYS A 243 -12.66 21.42 -6.23
C LYS A 243 -14.18 21.27 -6.22
N PRO A 244 -14.86 21.37 -7.38
CA PRO A 244 -16.29 21.08 -7.43
C PRO A 244 -16.55 19.65 -6.97
N LYS A 245 -17.60 19.49 -6.16
CA LYS A 245 -18.07 18.17 -5.72
C LYS A 245 -18.56 17.39 -6.94
N ILE A 246 -18.26 16.09 -7.01
CA ILE A 246 -18.75 15.21 -8.08
C ILE A 246 -19.53 14.08 -7.44
N ILE A 247 -20.73 13.81 -7.94
CA ILE A 247 -21.60 12.72 -7.49
C ILE A 247 -22.00 11.81 -8.64
N LEU A 248 -22.34 10.57 -8.29
CA LEU A 248 -23.00 9.62 -9.18
C LEU A 248 -24.51 9.64 -8.85
N LYS A 249 -25.33 10.24 -9.69
CA LYS A 249 -26.79 10.26 -9.51
C LYS A 249 -27.39 8.92 -9.93
N LEU A 250 -28.09 8.27 -9.01
CA LEU A 250 -28.84 7.04 -9.31
C LEU A 250 -30.11 7.39 -10.10
N LEU A 251 -30.35 6.69 -11.20
CA LEU A 251 -31.52 6.83 -12.06
C LEU A 251 -32.31 5.52 -12.05
N LEU A 252 -33.58 5.60 -11.68
CA LEU A 252 -34.49 4.47 -11.80
C LEU A 252 -34.82 4.24 -13.28
N PRO A 253 -34.88 2.98 -13.75
CA PRO A 253 -35.27 2.71 -15.12
C PRO A 253 -36.77 2.98 -15.29
N LYS A 254 -37.15 3.34 -16.52
CA LYS A 254 -38.53 3.55 -16.95
C LYS A 254 -39.15 2.19 -17.35
N ASP A 255 -40.48 2.19 -17.54
CA ASP A 255 -41.22 1.12 -18.22
C ASP A 255 -41.02 -0.29 -17.65
N GLY A 256 -40.95 -0.41 -16.31
CA GLY A 256 -40.82 -1.70 -15.62
C GLY A 256 -39.44 -2.36 -15.69
N GLY A 257 -38.44 -1.72 -16.32
CA GLY A 257 -37.07 -2.25 -16.36
C GLY A 257 -36.52 -2.58 -14.98
N LYS A 258 -35.60 -3.55 -14.84
CA LYS A 258 -35.11 -3.99 -13.52
C LYS A 258 -33.71 -3.45 -13.15
N ILE A 259 -33.06 -2.68 -14.02
CA ILE A 259 -31.67 -2.25 -13.84
C ILE A 259 -31.59 -0.73 -13.65
N CYS A 260 -31.03 -0.29 -12.51
CA CYS A 260 -30.76 1.13 -12.28
C CYS A 260 -29.66 1.67 -13.20
N ASN A 261 -29.82 2.90 -13.69
CA ASN A 261 -28.79 3.64 -14.44
C ASN A 261 -28.13 4.70 -13.57
N PHE A 262 -27.07 5.33 -14.09
CA PHE A 262 -26.34 6.37 -13.38
C PHE A 262 -26.06 7.58 -14.28
N LYS A 263 -25.89 8.75 -13.67
CA LYS A 263 -25.42 9.97 -14.32
C LYS A 263 -24.40 10.68 -13.45
N ILE A 264 -23.27 11.09 -14.00
CA ILE A 264 -22.28 11.88 -13.27
C ILE A 264 -22.73 13.35 -13.26
N ILE A 265 -22.67 13.99 -12.09
CA ILE A 265 -22.99 15.41 -11.92
C ILE A 265 -21.82 16.10 -11.22
N THR A 266 -21.27 17.13 -11.87
CA THR A 266 -20.22 18.01 -11.34
C THR A 266 -20.87 19.28 -10.79
N GLY A 267 -20.51 19.68 -9.58
CA GLY A 267 -21.08 20.84 -8.89
C GLY A 267 -22.59 20.72 -8.58
N PRO A 268 -23.08 19.61 -8.00
CA PRO A 268 -24.50 19.45 -7.73
C PRO A 268 -25.00 20.49 -6.71
N ASN A 269 -26.19 21.05 -6.95
CA ASN A 269 -26.88 21.89 -5.98
C ASN A 269 -27.36 21.08 -4.75
N GLN A 270 -27.77 21.77 -3.68
CA GLN A 270 -28.19 21.09 -2.44
C GLN A 270 -29.38 20.15 -2.65
N GLU A 271 -30.33 20.52 -3.49
CA GLU A 271 -31.50 19.71 -3.80
C GLU A 271 -31.13 18.38 -4.46
N THR A 272 -30.24 18.42 -5.47
CA THR A 272 -29.73 17.21 -6.13
C THR A 272 -29.04 16.29 -5.14
N ILE A 273 -28.28 16.85 -4.19
CA ILE A 273 -27.63 16.06 -3.14
C ILE A 273 -28.65 15.41 -2.21
N ARG A 274 -29.68 16.16 -1.77
CA ARG A 274 -30.75 15.65 -0.88
C ARG A 274 -31.56 14.53 -1.55
N ASN A 275 -31.86 14.68 -2.84
CA ASN A 275 -32.66 13.73 -3.59
C ASN A 275 -31.87 12.48 -4.02
N ASN A 276 -30.53 12.55 -4.08
CA ASN A 276 -29.68 11.41 -4.41
C ASN A 276 -29.44 10.50 -3.18
N LYS A 277 -30.49 9.80 -2.76
CA LYS A 277 -30.52 8.97 -1.55
C LYS A 277 -29.53 7.82 -1.61
N TYR A 278 -28.94 7.50 -0.46
CA TYR A 278 -28.20 6.26 -0.25
C TYR A 278 -29.16 5.06 -0.32
N THR A 279 -28.64 3.91 -0.69
CA THR A 279 -29.39 2.64 -0.67
C THR A 279 -29.01 1.78 0.52
N VAL A 280 -27.90 2.07 1.20
CA VAL A 280 -27.46 1.35 2.40
C VAL A 280 -27.12 2.32 3.51
N LYS A 281 -27.65 2.08 4.72
CA LYS A 281 -27.24 2.80 5.93
C LYS A 281 -27.25 1.85 7.11
N ASN A 282 -26.13 1.83 7.85
CA ASN A 282 -25.96 0.96 9.02
C ASN A 282 -26.29 -0.51 8.73
N GLY A 283 -25.99 -1.02 7.53
CA GLY A 283 -26.29 -2.40 7.12
C GLY A 283 -27.74 -2.70 6.72
N ILE A 284 -28.62 -1.70 6.78
CA ILE A 284 -30.00 -1.78 6.31
C ILE A 284 -30.05 -1.28 4.87
N ILE A 285 -30.71 -2.02 3.98
CA ILE A 285 -30.82 -1.69 2.56
C ILE A 285 -32.24 -1.20 2.28
N ASN A 286 -32.38 -0.07 1.60
CA ASN A 286 -33.67 0.45 1.15
C ASN A 286 -33.73 0.43 -0.38
N CYS A 287 -34.79 -0.16 -0.91
CA CYS A 287 -35.03 -0.18 -2.35
C CYS A 287 -35.33 1.24 -2.85
N PRO A 288 -34.58 1.75 -3.85
CA PRO A 288 -34.80 3.10 -4.36
C PRO A 288 -36.09 3.24 -5.18
N ARG A 289 -36.70 2.12 -5.60
CA ARG A 289 -37.98 2.10 -6.33
C ARG A 289 -39.19 2.03 -5.40
N CYS A 290 -39.28 0.97 -4.60
CA CYS A 290 -40.49 0.67 -3.80
C CYS A 290 -40.33 0.97 -2.31
N ASN A 291 -39.18 1.51 -1.88
CA ASN A 291 -38.83 1.75 -0.47
C ASN A 291 -38.86 0.51 0.44
N HIS A 292 -38.96 -0.70 -0.11
CA HIS A 292 -38.87 -1.92 0.68
C HIS A 292 -37.52 -2.01 1.40
N THR A 293 -37.59 -2.33 2.69
CA THR A 293 -36.44 -2.40 3.61
C THR A 293 -35.98 -3.84 3.75
N ILE A 294 -34.71 -4.10 3.44
CA ILE A 294 -34.05 -5.38 3.71
C ILE A 294 -33.19 -5.20 4.97
N SER A 295 -33.54 -5.93 6.03
CA SER A 295 -32.82 -5.91 7.29
C SER A 295 -31.45 -6.61 7.19
N LYS A 296 -30.61 -6.45 8.21
CA LYS A 296 -29.30 -7.12 8.27
C LYS A 296 -29.45 -8.64 8.33
N GLU A 297 -30.44 -9.13 9.06
CA GLU A 297 -30.69 -10.54 9.29
C GLU A 297 -31.08 -11.22 7.97
N ASN A 298 -32.01 -10.61 7.22
CA ASN A 298 -32.43 -11.09 5.91
C ASN A 298 -31.28 -11.02 4.90
N LEU A 299 -30.46 -9.96 4.94
CA LEU A 299 -29.26 -9.87 4.12
C LEU A 299 -28.26 -10.99 4.44
N TYR A 300 -27.99 -11.27 5.72
CA TYR A 300 -27.06 -12.33 6.11
C TYR A 300 -27.59 -13.72 5.75
N GLN A 301 -28.89 -13.97 5.87
CA GLN A 301 -29.46 -15.23 5.43
C GLN A 301 -29.30 -15.43 3.92
N PHE A 302 -29.60 -14.38 3.13
CA PHE A 302 -29.33 -14.40 1.68
C PHE A 302 -27.87 -14.68 1.36
N LEU A 303 -26.93 -14.10 2.10
CA LEU A 303 -25.48 -14.28 1.86
C LEU A 303 -24.94 -15.68 2.18
N LYS A 304 -25.68 -16.51 2.93
CA LYS A 304 -25.32 -17.92 3.15
C LYS A 304 -25.58 -18.78 1.91
N GLU A 305 -26.59 -18.42 1.14
CA GLU A 305 -27.11 -19.22 0.02
C GLU A 305 -26.76 -18.59 -1.35
N SER A 306 -26.42 -17.30 -1.37
CA SER A 306 -26.21 -16.53 -2.59
C SER A 306 -25.15 -15.45 -2.41
N SER A 307 -24.56 -15.02 -3.53
CA SER A 307 -23.57 -13.95 -3.54
C SER A 307 -24.18 -12.62 -4.00
N LEU A 308 -23.61 -11.51 -3.54
CA LEU A 308 -23.95 -10.19 -4.08
C LEU A 308 -23.47 -10.07 -5.53
N GLY A 309 -24.32 -9.49 -6.37
CA GLY A 309 -23.92 -9.00 -7.67
C GLY A 309 -22.89 -7.87 -7.56
N HIS A 310 -22.31 -7.51 -8.70
CA HIS A 310 -21.39 -6.38 -8.78
C HIS A 310 -21.46 -5.76 -10.18
N ARG A 311 -21.29 -4.44 -10.25
CA ARG A 311 -21.31 -3.70 -11.50
C ARG A 311 -20.31 -2.57 -11.49
N LEU A 312 -19.56 -2.40 -12.58
CA LEU A 312 -18.74 -1.23 -12.82
C LEU A 312 -19.68 -0.08 -13.21
N VAL A 313 -19.64 1.02 -12.48
CA VAL A 313 -20.58 2.14 -12.69
C VAL A 313 -19.89 3.40 -13.18
N ALA A 314 -18.63 3.61 -12.80
CA ALA A 314 -17.84 4.75 -13.24
C ALA A 314 -16.35 4.41 -13.27
N ILE A 315 -15.62 5.13 -14.11
CA ILE A 315 -14.17 5.04 -14.26
C ILE A 315 -13.58 6.40 -13.96
N ALA A 316 -12.62 6.45 -13.03
CA ALA A 316 -11.84 7.63 -12.72
C ALA A 316 -10.57 7.65 -13.57
N TYR A 317 -10.28 8.78 -14.18
CA TYR A 317 -9.09 8.98 -15.00
C TYR A 317 -8.48 10.35 -14.76
N LYS A 318 -7.20 10.49 -15.12
CA LYS A 318 -6.48 11.76 -15.10
C LYS A 318 -6.35 12.27 -16.51
N GLU A 319 -6.68 13.54 -16.66
CA GLU A 319 -6.52 14.30 -17.88
C GLU A 319 -5.45 15.35 -17.67
N LYS A 320 -4.54 15.49 -18.64
CA LYS A 320 -3.48 16.48 -18.60
C LYS A 320 -4.02 17.80 -19.15
N ASP A 321 -3.89 18.84 -18.35
CA ASP A 321 -4.20 20.23 -18.69
C ASP A 321 -2.90 21.03 -18.51
N GLY A 322 -2.07 21.03 -19.57
CA GLY A 322 -0.70 21.52 -19.53
C GLY A 322 0.18 20.76 -18.51
N LYS A 323 0.74 21.48 -17.52
CA LYS A 323 1.53 20.89 -16.42
C LYS A 323 0.67 20.33 -15.27
N ARG A 324 -0.65 20.50 -15.31
CA ARG A 324 -1.57 20.08 -14.24
C ARG A 324 -2.32 18.81 -14.66
N THR A 325 -2.49 17.88 -13.72
CA THR A 325 -3.37 16.72 -13.89
C THR A 325 -4.69 16.94 -13.16
N ARG A 326 -5.81 16.87 -13.88
CA ARG A 326 -7.17 16.91 -13.32
C ARG A 326 -7.73 15.50 -13.24
N LYS A 327 -8.43 15.19 -12.15
CA LYS A 327 -9.11 13.91 -11.95
C LYS A 327 -10.55 14.05 -12.42
N ASN A 328 -10.92 13.28 -13.43
CA ASN A 328 -12.23 13.25 -14.07
C ASN A 328 -12.86 11.86 -13.94
N PHE A 329 -14.14 11.76 -14.28
CA PHE A 329 -14.92 10.53 -14.17
C PHE A 329 -15.82 10.38 -15.39
N ARG A 330 -15.97 9.15 -15.91
CA ARG A 330 -16.92 8.77 -16.96
C ARG A 330 -17.73 7.55 -16.54
N LEU A 331 -18.89 7.30 -17.15
CA LEU A 331 -19.65 6.08 -16.86
C LEU A 331 -18.96 4.87 -17.49
N ALA A 332 -19.20 3.71 -16.90
CA ALA A 332 -18.64 2.44 -17.38
C ALA A 332 -19.19 2.00 -18.74
N ASN A 333 -20.39 2.46 -19.09
CA ASN A 333 -21.05 2.11 -20.36
C ASN A 333 -20.66 3.06 -21.49
N ASP A 334 -19.96 4.16 -21.19
CA ASP A 334 -19.42 5.11 -22.18
C ASP A 334 -18.04 4.62 -22.68
N ILE A 335 -17.82 3.32 -22.76
CA ILE A 335 -16.60 2.71 -23.33
C ILE A 335 -16.90 2.49 -24.81
N ASP A 336 -16.24 3.27 -25.67
CA ASP A 336 -16.15 2.99 -27.11
C ASP A 336 -15.53 1.62 -27.38
#